data_AF-A0A1Q7PSQ0-F1
#
_entry.id   AF-A0A1Q7PSQ0-F1
#
_cell.length_a   1.000
_cell.length_b   1.000
_cell.length_c   1.000
_cell.angle_alpha   90.00
_cell.angle_beta   90.00
_cell.angle_gamma   90.00
#
_symmetry.space_group_name_H-M   'P 1'
#
loop_
_entity.id
_entity.type
_entity.pdbx_description
1 polymer ?
#
loop_
_entity_poly.entity_id
_entity_poly.type
_entity_poly.pdbx_seq_one_letter_code
_entity_poly.pdbx_strand_id
1 'polypeptide(L)'
;MTALLVGTALAVASLCYVLWPLYRAEVAAAPRATARPKMRESPAVEALRELEFDRQTGKIADTDYEALKARYTDQALLAMRAEGRPVCERCGPRPEIDAEYCSKCGSRLLG
;
A
#
# COMPACT_ATOMS: atom_id res chain seq x y z
N MET A 1 21.69 -30.36 -32.53
CA MET A 1 22.23 -28.99 -32.41
C MET A 1 21.13 -27.93 -32.36
N THR A 2 20.15 -27.96 -33.28
CA THR A 2 19.03 -27.01 -33.32
C THR A 2 18.26 -26.91 -31.99
N ALA A 3 17.88 -28.03 -31.38
CA ALA A 3 17.16 -28.03 -30.10
C ALA A 3 17.95 -27.38 -28.94
N LEU A 4 19.27 -27.64 -28.88
CA LEU A 4 20.16 -27.04 -27.88
C LEU A 4 20.27 -25.51 -28.06
N LEU A 5 20.38 -25.04 -29.31
CA LEU A 5 20.45 -23.62 -29.64
C LEU A 5 19.15 -22.88 -29.31
N VAL A 6 18.00 -23.49 -29.59
CA VAL A 6 16.70 -22.89 -29.27
C VAL A 6 16.49 -22.82 -27.76
N GLY A 7 16.85 -23.89 -27.03
CA GLY A 7 16.74 -23.91 -25.58
C GLY A 7 17.60 -22.85 -24.90
N THR A 8 18.86 -22.69 -25.31
CA THR A 8 19.75 -21.66 -24.75
C THR A 8 19.28 -20.25 -25.08
N ALA A 9 18.78 -20.00 -26.29
CA ALA A 9 18.24 -18.70 -26.66
C ALA A 9 17.04 -18.29 -25.78
N LEU A 10 16.09 -19.21 -25.54
CA LEU A 10 14.94 -18.95 -24.68
C LEU A 10 15.35 -18.70 -23.22
N ALA A 11 16.31 -19.48 -22.70
CA ALA A 11 16.83 -19.30 -21.35
C ALA A 11 17.47 -17.90 -21.17
N VAL A 12 18.31 -17.48 -22.12
CA VAL A 12 18.94 -16.16 -22.11
C VAL A 12 17.89 -15.05 -22.22
N ALA A 13 16.92 -15.17 -23.13
CA ALA A 13 15.85 -14.18 -23.27
C ALA A 13 15.03 -14.01 -21.99
N SER A 14 14.69 -15.12 -21.33
CA SER A 14 13.96 -15.13 -20.06
C SER A 14 14.78 -14.47 -18.95
N LEU A 15 16.08 -14.77 -18.87
CA LEU A 15 16.99 -14.16 -17.90
C LEU A 15 17.13 -12.65 -18.12
N CYS A 16 17.33 -12.21 -19.36
CA CYS A 16 17.40 -10.80 -19.71
C CYS A 16 16.10 -10.06 -19.34
N TYR A 17 14.93 -10.67 -19.60
CA TYR A 17 13.64 -10.08 -19.25
C TYR A 17 13.48 -9.87 -17.74
N VAL A 18 13.96 -10.82 -16.93
CA VAL A 18 13.91 -10.74 -15.45
C VAL A 18 14.93 -9.77 -14.88
N LEU A 19 16.14 -9.69 -15.46
CA LEU A 19 17.20 -8.80 -14.98
C LEU A 19 17.04 -7.35 -15.44
N TRP A 20 16.33 -7.11 -16.55
CA TRP A 20 16.04 -5.78 -17.07
C TRP A 20 15.52 -4.76 -16.03
N PRO A 21 14.52 -5.08 -15.17
CA PRO A 21 14.04 -4.16 -14.15
C PRO A 21 15.12 -3.78 -13.12
N LEU A 22 16.06 -4.68 -12.82
CA LEU A 22 17.13 -4.41 -11.86
C LEU A 22 18.15 -3.41 -12.41
N TYR A 23 18.52 -3.54 -13.69
CA TYR A 23 19.46 -2.61 -14.33
C TYR A 23 18.84 -1.24 -14.68
N ARG A 24 17.53 -1.17 -14.93
CA ARG A 24 16.83 0.11 -15.12
C ARG A 24 16.55 0.86 -13.81
N ALA A 25 16.66 0.21 -12.66
CA ALA A 25 16.42 0.83 -11.36
C ALA A 25 17.58 1.71 -10.85
N GLU A 26 18.75 1.61 -11.49
CA GLU A 26 19.93 2.38 -11.10
C GLU A 26 19.94 3.78 -11.75
N VAL A 27 20.25 4.79 -10.93
CA VAL A 27 20.36 6.24 -11.22
C VAL A 27 19.09 7.11 -11.13
N ALA A 28 18.21 6.85 -10.17
CA ALA A 28 17.52 7.94 -9.49
C ALA A 28 17.92 7.91 -8.01
N ALA A 29 18.97 8.67 -7.66
CA ALA A 29 19.37 8.89 -6.28
C ALA A 29 18.23 9.65 -5.56
N ALA A 30 17.30 8.89 -5.01
CA ALA A 30 16.21 9.47 -4.24
C ALA A 30 16.76 10.03 -2.92
N PRO A 31 16.33 11.23 -2.51
CA PRO A 31 16.62 11.73 -1.19
C PRO A 31 16.06 10.73 -0.17
N ARG A 32 16.92 10.27 0.76
CA ARG A 32 16.46 9.48 1.91
C ARG A 32 15.48 10.35 2.68
N ALA A 33 14.18 10.06 2.57
CA ALA A 33 13.17 10.63 3.44
C ALA A 33 13.42 10.09 4.86
N THR A 34 14.16 10.84 5.66
CA THR A 34 14.55 10.47 7.04
C THR A 34 13.40 10.60 8.03
N ALA A 35 12.23 11.04 7.59
CA ALA A 35 11.01 11.03 8.38
C ALA A 35 10.06 10.00 7.78
N ARG A 36 9.98 8.82 8.39
CA ARG A 36 8.81 7.94 8.25
C ARG A 36 7.60 8.83 8.59
N PRO A 37 6.72 9.18 7.65
CA PRO A 37 5.49 9.86 8.03
C PRO A 37 4.79 8.88 8.96
N LYS A 38 4.78 9.19 10.26
CA LYS A 38 3.91 8.48 11.19
C LYS A 38 2.53 8.66 10.57
N MET A 39 1.92 7.56 10.15
CA MET A 39 0.51 7.50 9.78
C MET A 39 -0.22 8.34 10.84
N ARG A 40 -0.66 9.54 10.45
CA ARG A 40 -1.42 10.39 11.37
C ARG A 40 -2.69 9.61 11.55
N GLU A 41 -2.80 8.99 12.71
CA GLU A 41 -3.96 8.19 13.04
C GLU A 41 -5.20 9.05 12.78
N SER A 42 -6.06 8.60 11.86
CA SER A 42 -7.17 9.44 11.44
C SER A 42 -8.07 9.72 12.65
N PRO A 43 -8.63 10.94 12.80
CA PRO A 43 -9.48 11.28 13.93
C PRO A 43 -10.70 10.35 14.05
N ALA A 44 -11.13 9.74 12.93
CA ALA A 44 -12.20 8.75 12.92
C ALA A 44 -11.80 7.41 13.59
N VAL A 45 -10.54 6.99 13.47
CA VAL A 45 -10.02 5.79 14.14
C VAL A 45 -9.89 6.02 15.65
N GLU A 46 -9.48 7.23 16.05
CA GLU A 46 -9.44 7.62 17.46
C GLU A 46 -10.85 7.65 18.07
N ALA A 47 -11.82 8.25 17.37
CA ALA A 47 -13.22 8.26 17.79
C ALA A 47 -13.81 6.84 17.94
N LEU A 48 -13.44 5.89 17.07
CA LEU A 48 -13.84 4.49 17.22
C LEU A 48 -13.28 3.83 18.48
N ARG A 49 -12.04 4.15 18.87
CA ARG A 49 -11.44 3.61 20.11
C ARG A 49 -12.11 4.17 21.35
N GLU A 50 -12.39 5.47 21.36
CA GLU A 50 -13.08 6.11 22.48
C GLU A 50 -14.51 5.58 22.61
N LEU A 51 -15.22 5.37 21.49
CA LEU A 51 -16.55 4.75 21.48
C LEU A 51 -16.54 3.32 22.06
N GLU A 52 -15.55 2.51 21.71
CA GLU A 52 -15.41 1.14 22.25
C GLU A 52 -15.11 1.16 23.76
N PHE A 53 -14.29 2.12 24.20
CA PHE A 53 -14.03 2.32 25.62
C PHE A 53 -15.31 2.73 26.38
N ASP A 54 -16.12 3.62 25.82
CA ASP A 54 -17.40 4.03 26.41
C ASP A 54 -18.40 2.86 26.47
N ARG A 55 -18.39 1.95 25.48
CA ARG A 55 -19.19 0.71 25.51
C ARG A 55 -18.74 -0.23 26.64
N GLN A 56 -17.43 -0.44 26.77
CA GLN A 56 -16.86 -1.30 27.80
C GLN A 56 -17.10 -0.78 29.22
N THR A 57 -17.14 0.54 29.38
CA THR A 57 -17.45 1.20 30.66
C THR A 57 -18.95 1.32 30.93
N GLY A 58 -19.81 0.95 29.98
CA GLY A 58 -21.27 0.97 30.11
C GLY A 58 -21.88 2.37 29.99
N LYS A 59 -21.17 3.35 29.43
CA LYS A 59 -21.67 4.72 29.24
C LYS A 59 -22.68 4.86 28.09
N ILE A 60 -22.74 3.87 27.19
CA ILE A 60 -23.59 3.89 25.98
C ILE A 60 -24.37 2.59 25.83
N ALA A 61 -25.58 2.67 25.28
CA ALA A 61 -26.40 1.51 24.94
C ALA A 61 -25.96 0.88 23.61
N ASP A 62 -26.15 -0.43 23.45
CA ASP A 62 -25.70 -1.16 22.24
C ASP A 62 -26.36 -0.63 20.94
N THR A 63 -27.59 -0.12 21.01
CA THR A 63 -28.29 0.48 19.87
C THR A 63 -27.65 1.78 19.39
N ASP A 64 -27.19 2.61 20.32
CA ASP A 64 -26.51 3.88 20.00
C ASP A 64 -25.07 3.64 19.52
N TYR A 65 -24.42 2.61 20.09
CA TYR A 65 -23.10 2.14 19.68
C TYR A 65 -23.07 1.75 18.19
N GLU A 66 -23.99 0.90 17.73
CA GLU A 66 -23.99 0.44 16.33
C GLU A 66 -24.17 1.59 15.33
N ALA A 67 -25.06 2.54 15.63
CA ALA A 67 -25.28 3.72 14.78
C ALA A 67 -24.04 4.63 14.71
N LEU A 68 -23.38 4.89 15.85
CA LEU A 68 -22.17 5.71 15.90
C LEU A 68 -20.97 5.01 15.24
N LYS A 69 -20.81 3.71 15.51
CA LYS A 69 -19.77 2.88 14.89
C LYS A 69 -19.86 2.89 13.38
N ALA A 70 -21.05 2.71 12.82
CA ALA A 70 -21.25 2.74 11.37
C ALA A 70 -20.79 4.08 10.75
N ARG A 71 -21.17 5.21 11.38
CA ARG A 71 -20.79 6.55 10.92
C ARG A 71 -19.28 6.78 10.97
N TYR A 72 -18.64 6.49 12.10
CA TYR A 72 -17.19 6.68 12.25
C TYR A 72 -16.37 5.73 11.36
N THR A 73 -16.87 4.52 11.12
CA THR A 73 -16.24 3.58 10.18
C THR A 73 -16.26 4.12 8.76
N ASP A 74 -17.38 4.69 8.31
CA ASP A 74 -17.47 5.30 6.98
C ASP A 74 -16.50 6.50 6.85
N GLN A 75 -16.45 7.36 7.87
CA GLN A 75 -15.50 8.47 7.92
C GLN A 75 -14.04 8.01 7.88
N ALA A 76 -13.69 6.94 8.61
CA ALA A 76 -12.35 6.36 8.59
C ALA A 76 -12.00 5.81 7.21
N LEU A 77 -12.93 5.10 6.55
CA LEU A 77 -12.72 4.58 5.20
C LEU A 77 -12.55 5.71 4.17
N LEU A 78 -13.31 6.80 4.30
CA LEU A 78 -13.15 7.98 3.45
C LEU A 78 -11.77 8.63 3.65
N ALA A 79 -11.32 8.80 4.89
CA ALA A 79 -9.99 9.32 5.21
C ALA A 79 -8.88 8.44 4.60
N MET A 80 -8.95 7.11 4.78
CA MET A 80 -7.97 6.16 4.23
C MET A 80 -7.95 6.11 2.69
N ARG A 81 -9.03 6.50 2.02
CA ARG A 81 -9.07 6.63 0.55
C ARG A 81 -8.55 7.98 0.08
N ALA A 82 -8.76 9.03 0.88
CA ALA A 82 -8.29 10.38 0.59
C ALA A 82 -6.77 10.54 0.73
N GLU A 83 -6.12 9.73 1.57
CA GLU A 83 -4.67 9.75 1.83
C GLU A 83 -3.77 9.34 0.64
N GLY A 84 -4.29 9.31 -0.60
CA GLY A 84 -3.48 9.24 -1.82
C GLY A 84 -2.58 8.01 -1.87
N ARG A 85 -3.13 6.88 -2.34
CA ARG A 85 -2.34 5.65 -2.48
C ARG A 85 -1.43 5.72 -3.70
N PRO A 86 -0.14 5.35 -3.57
CA PRO A 86 0.75 5.37 -4.72
C PRO A 86 0.28 4.36 -5.78
N VAL A 87 0.39 4.75 -7.05
CA VAL A 87 -0.10 3.95 -8.18
C VAL A 87 1.09 3.43 -8.98
N CYS A 88 1.15 2.12 -9.19
CA CYS A 88 2.09 1.53 -10.13
C CYS A 88 1.52 1.64 -11.54
N GLU A 89 2.23 2.28 -12.46
CA GLU A 89 1.84 2.38 -13.88
C GLU A 89 1.60 1.01 -14.53
N ARG A 90 2.29 -0.03 -14.05
CA ARG A 90 2.22 -1.39 -14.61
C ARG A 90 1.19 -2.30 -13.91
N CYS A 91 0.95 -2.10 -12.62
CA CYS A 91 0.17 -3.03 -11.78
C CYS A 91 -1.06 -2.40 -11.12
N GLY A 92 -1.27 -1.09 -11.25
CA GLY A 92 -2.36 -0.36 -10.63
C GLY A 92 -2.07 0.10 -9.19
N PRO A 93 -3.11 0.52 -8.45
CA PRO A 93 -2.96 1.12 -7.13
C PRO A 93 -2.29 0.16 -6.13
N ARG A 94 -1.51 0.71 -5.19
CA ARG A 94 -0.97 -0.04 -4.05
C ARG A 94 -1.84 0.11 -2.81
N PRO A 95 -2.15 -0.98 -2.08
CA PRO A 95 -2.90 -0.89 -0.84
C PRO A 95 -2.09 -0.24 0.29
N GLU A 96 -0.77 -0.34 0.25
CA GLU A 96 0.13 0.24 1.24
C GLU A 96 0.35 1.74 0.92
N ILE A 97 0.07 2.62 1.88
CA ILE A 97 0.10 4.09 1.70
C ILE A 97 1.53 4.61 1.57
N ASP A 98 2.48 3.97 2.28
CA ASP A 98 3.90 4.29 2.29
C ASP A 98 4.71 3.43 1.29
N ALA A 99 4.07 2.84 0.28
CA ALA A 99 4.78 2.02 -0.68
C ALA A 99 5.77 2.86 -1.50
N GLU A 100 7.07 2.59 -1.32
CA GLU A 100 8.12 3.09 -2.23
C GLU A 100 8.25 2.22 -3.49
N TYR A 101 7.87 0.94 -3.39
CA TYR A 101 7.97 -0.06 -4.45
C TYR A 101 6.68 -0.84 -4.62
N CYS A 102 6.41 -1.31 -5.84
CA CYS A 102 5.24 -2.12 -6.14
C CYS A 102 5.39 -3.55 -5.56
N SER A 103 4.53 -3.92 -4.61
CA SER A 103 4.48 -5.27 -4.02
C SER A 103 4.20 -6.42 -5.00
N LYS A 104 3.78 -6.12 -6.24
CA LYS A 104 3.49 -7.12 -7.29
C LYS A 104 4.64 -7.31 -8.29
N CYS A 105 5.27 -6.24 -8.76
CA CYS A 105 6.26 -6.30 -9.84
C CYS A 105 7.63 -5.70 -9.49
N GLY A 106 7.79 -5.15 -8.29
CA GLY A 106 9.05 -4.59 -7.81
C GLY A 106 9.43 -3.22 -8.39
N SER A 107 8.65 -2.65 -9.32
CA SER A 107 8.95 -1.31 -9.85
C SER A 107 8.80 -0.25 -8.76
N ARG A 108 9.72 0.71 -8.71
CA ARG A 108 9.58 1.89 -7.85
C ARG A 108 8.31 2.67 -8.20
N LEU A 109 7.59 3.15 -7.20
CA LEU A 109 6.43 4.00 -7.40
C LEU A 109 6.93 5.45 -7.50
N LEU A 110 6.51 6.13 -8.57
CA LEU A 110 6.72 7.56 -8.69
C LEU A 110 5.72 8.22 -7.74
N GLY A 111 6.23 8.79 -6.65
CA GLY A 111 5.48 9.73 -5.82
C GLY A 111 5.40 11.08 -6.53
#